data_AF-A0A310SFR8-F1
#
_entry.id   AF-A0A310SFR8-F1
#
_cell.length_a   1.000
_cell.length_b   1.000
_cell.length_c   1.000
_cell.angle_alpha   90.00
_cell.angle_beta   90.00
_cell.angle_gamma   90.00
#
_symmetry.space_group_name_H-M   'P 1'
#
loop_
_entity.id
_entity.type
_entity.pdbx_description
1 polymer ?
#
loop_
_entity_poly.entity_id
_entity_poly.type
_entity_poly.pdbx_seq_one_letter_code
_entity_poly.pdbx_strand_id
1 'polypeptide(L)'
;MKWHIIFAAIAAFLFTAYAEEEEEVARLLVSKQLLNKYLVENMDIVIKYTVYNIGSAAALEVEITDNSFHPDHFTHVSGELNARIDRVPPYTNVSHTVVVRPRKFGYFNFTSAEVLYRHKEDAPSLQFAASSEPGETVIVSFRDYDKQFSSHVIDWAAFAVMTLPSLAIPFALWYSSKSKYEKLLKTTKKH
;
A
#
# COMPACT_ATOMS: atom_id res chain seq x y z
N MET A 1 13.05 -31.38 58.22
CA MET A 1 14.03 -30.51 57.53
C MET A 1 14.73 -31.20 56.35
N LYS A 2 15.36 -32.38 56.51
CA LYS A 2 16.08 -33.07 55.43
C LYS A 2 15.20 -33.44 54.21
N TRP A 3 13.95 -33.84 54.43
CA TRP A 3 13.01 -34.21 53.36
C TRP A 3 12.58 -33.02 52.49
N HIS A 4 12.43 -31.82 53.08
CA HIS A 4 12.11 -30.60 52.33
C HIS A 4 13.27 -30.15 51.44
N ILE A 5 14.52 -30.36 51.89
CA ILE A 5 15.72 -30.06 51.10
C ILE A 5 15.80 -31.01 49.89
N ILE A 6 15.47 -32.29 50.07
CA ILE A 6 15.44 -33.28 48.98
C ILE A 6 14.31 -32.94 47.98
N PHE A 7 13.12 -32.59 48.46
CA PHE A 7 12.02 -32.16 47.59
C PHE A 7 12.35 -30.88 46.81
N ALA A 8 13.00 -29.90 47.45
CA ALA A 8 13.45 -28.68 46.78
C ALA A 8 14.54 -28.95 45.73
N ALA A 9 15.47 -29.88 46.00
CA ALA A 9 16.50 -30.27 45.04
C ALA A 9 15.91 -31.00 43.82
N ILE A 10 14.92 -31.87 44.02
CA ILE A 10 14.22 -32.57 42.93
C ILE A 10 13.40 -31.58 42.10
N ALA A 11 12.71 -30.62 42.75
CA ALA A 11 11.96 -29.58 42.07
C ALA A 11 12.87 -28.67 41.23
N ALA A 12 14.04 -28.29 41.74
CA ALA A 12 15.02 -27.49 41.00
C ALA A 12 15.60 -28.25 39.79
N PHE A 13 15.88 -29.55 39.94
CA PHE A 13 16.40 -30.38 38.84
C PHE A 13 15.36 -30.60 37.74
N LEU A 14 14.08 -30.78 38.12
CA LEU A 14 12.97 -30.85 37.16
C LEU A 14 12.77 -29.50 36.45
N PHE A 15 12.92 -28.37 37.15
CA PHE A 15 12.80 -27.05 36.53
C PHE A 15 13.90 -26.78 35.50
N THR A 16 15.15 -27.24 35.76
CA THR A 16 16.25 -27.13 34.79
C THR A 16 16.11 -28.08 33.62
N ALA A 17 15.50 -29.26 33.82
CA ALA A 17 15.26 -30.22 32.74
C ALA A 17 14.12 -29.79 31.79
N TYR A 18 13.23 -28.90 32.26
CA TYR A 18 12.14 -28.29 31.48
C TYR A 18 12.51 -26.92 30.88
N ALA A 19 13.76 -26.47 31.01
CA ALA A 19 14.24 -25.37 30.20
C ALA A 19 14.32 -25.87 28.75
N GLU A 20 13.26 -25.61 27.97
CA GLU A 20 13.32 -25.75 26.51
C GLU A 20 14.51 -24.91 26.04
N GLU A 21 15.54 -25.56 25.47
CA GLU A 21 16.50 -24.85 24.65
C GLU A 21 15.70 -24.25 23.49
N GLU A 22 15.48 -22.93 23.52
CA GLU A 22 14.92 -22.22 22.39
C GLU A 22 15.84 -22.47 21.19
N GLU A 23 15.39 -23.33 20.27
CA GLU A 23 16.14 -23.58 19.05
C GLU A 23 16.35 -22.24 18.33
N GLU A 24 17.63 -21.84 18.18
CA GLU A 24 18.03 -20.65 17.44
C GLU A 24 17.74 -20.85 15.94
N VAL A 25 16.50 -20.58 15.57
CA VAL A 25 15.96 -20.79 14.22
C VAL A 25 15.25 -19.54 13.76
N ALA A 26 15.53 -19.12 12.52
CA ALA A 26 14.79 -18.03 11.91
C ALA A 26 13.41 -18.50 11.48
N ARG A 27 12.38 -17.69 11.72
CA ARG A 27 11.00 -17.96 11.32
C ARG A 27 10.44 -16.71 10.67
N LEU A 28 10.06 -16.83 9.40
CA LEU A 28 9.58 -15.68 8.62
C LEU A 28 8.06 -15.68 8.50
N LEU A 29 7.47 -14.52 8.73
CA LEU A 29 6.11 -14.18 8.31
C LEU A 29 6.19 -13.14 7.20
N VAL A 30 5.43 -13.35 6.13
CA VAL A 30 5.51 -12.47 4.95
C VAL A 30 4.14 -11.88 4.67
N SER A 31 4.09 -10.56 4.52
CA SER A 31 2.88 -9.83 4.18
C SER A 31 3.03 -9.19 2.80
N LYS A 32 2.08 -9.47 1.90
CA LYS A 32 1.93 -8.81 0.61
C LYS A 32 0.75 -7.85 0.69
N GLN A 33 0.98 -6.60 0.33
CA GLN A 33 -0.03 -5.54 0.39
C GLN A 33 -0.07 -4.77 -0.92
N LEU A 34 -1.30 -4.53 -1.39
CA LEU A 34 -1.58 -3.65 -2.51
C LEU A 34 -1.83 -2.25 -1.98
N LEU A 35 -0.97 -1.28 -2.33
CA LEU A 35 -1.02 0.05 -1.72
C LEU A 35 -2.01 1.00 -2.41
N ASN A 36 -2.43 0.68 -3.63
CA ASN A 36 -3.35 1.49 -4.40
C ASN A 36 -4.80 1.27 -3.95
N LYS A 37 -5.56 2.35 -3.84
CA LYS A 37 -7.02 2.29 -3.61
C LYS A 37 -7.79 1.88 -4.86
N TYR A 38 -7.34 2.31 -6.03
CA TYR A 38 -7.93 1.98 -7.33
C TYR A 38 -6.86 1.37 -8.22
N LEU A 39 -7.17 0.25 -8.85
CA LEU A 39 -6.34 -0.38 -9.86
C LEU A 39 -6.90 -0.01 -11.21
N VAL A 40 -6.07 0.62 -12.03
CA VAL A 40 -6.50 1.18 -13.30
C VAL A 40 -5.54 0.73 -14.38
N GLU A 41 -6.10 0.34 -15.52
CA GLU A 41 -5.37 0.06 -16.73
C GLU A 41 -4.40 1.22 -17.06
N ASN A 42 -3.16 0.88 -17.44
CA ASN A 42 -2.09 1.83 -17.76
C ASN A 42 -1.63 2.74 -16.61
N MET A 43 -2.08 2.53 -15.37
CA MET A 43 -1.59 3.24 -14.19
C MET A 43 -0.74 2.35 -13.29
N ASP A 44 0.19 2.95 -12.56
CA ASP A 44 1.13 2.21 -11.73
C ASP A 44 0.45 1.61 -10.49
N ILE A 45 0.63 0.31 -10.34
CA ILE A 45 0.23 -0.47 -9.17
C ILE A 45 1.48 -0.73 -8.33
N VAL A 46 1.40 -0.37 -7.05
CA VAL A 46 2.47 -0.50 -6.08
C VAL A 46 2.14 -1.64 -5.12
N ILE A 47 3.01 -2.65 -5.12
CA ILE A 47 2.91 -3.81 -4.25
C ILE A 47 4.05 -3.77 -3.24
N LYS A 48 3.72 -3.90 -1.97
CA LYS A 48 4.68 -3.95 -0.87
C LYS A 48 4.72 -5.35 -0.27
N TYR A 49 5.91 -5.93 -0.26
CA TYR A 49 6.24 -7.14 0.47
C TYR A 49 6.94 -6.74 1.76
N THR A 50 6.49 -7.27 2.90
CA THR A 50 7.18 -7.08 4.18
C THR A 50 7.46 -8.43 4.79
N VAL A 51 8.73 -8.71 5.00
CA VAL A 51 9.22 -9.92 5.66
C VAL A 51 9.49 -9.56 7.11
N TYR A 52 8.87 -10.30 8.02
CA TYR A 52 9.04 -10.19 9.47
C TYR A 52 9.76 -11.45 9.96
N ASN A 53 10.93 -11.28 10.58
CA ASN A 53 11.60 -12.37 11.25
C ASN A 53 11.14 -12.42 12.72
N ILE A 54 10.35 -13.42 13.07
CA ILE A 54 9.85 -13.68 14.42
C ILE A 54 10.69 -14.73 15.16
N GLY A 55 11.72 -15.27 14.51
CA GLY A 55 12.64 -16.22 15.10
C GLY A 55 13.76 -15.56 15.91
N SER A 56 14.43 -16.36 16.74
CA SER A 56 15.57 -15.96 17.55
C SER A 56 16.88 -15.91 16.76
N ALA A 57 16.95 -16.50 15.57
CA ALA A 57 18.10 -16.43 14.66
C ALA A 57 17.84 -15.56 13.41
N ALA A 58 18.92 -15.16 12.72
CA ALA A 58 18.82 -14.40 11.48
C ALA A 58 18.44 -15.31 10.30
N ALA A 59 17.48 -14.88 9.49
CA ALA A 59 17.20 -15.52 8.20
C ALA A 59 18.23 -15.07 7.17
N LEU A 60 18.76 -16.01 6.38
CA LEU A 60 19.79 -15.74 5.38
C LEU A 60 19.28 -16.08 4.00
N GLU A 61 19.83 -15.42 2.97
CA GLU A 61 19.54 -15.67 1.56
C GLU A 61 18.02 -15.68 1.29
N VAL A 62 17.31 -14.68 1.80
CA VAL A 62 15.87 -14.57 1.64
C VAL A 62 15.57 -14.16 0.20
N GLU A 63 14.97 -15.05 -0.57
CA GLU A 63 14.55 -14.85 -1.96
C GLU A 63 13.03 -14.72 -2.00
N ILE A 64 12.52 -13.62 -2.54
CA ILE A 64 11.10 -13.33 -2.70
C ILE A 64 10.78 -13.39 -4.19
N THR A 65 9.97 -14.37 -4.60
CA THR A 65 9.53 -14.55 -5.98
C THR A 65 8.01 -14.41 -6.08
N ASP A 66 7.54 -13.50 -6.95
CA ASP A 66 6.12 -13.34 -7.24
C ASP A 66 5.78 -13.61 -8.71
N ASN A 67 5.07 -14.72 -8.94
CA ASN A 67 4.68 -15.18 -10.27
C ASN A 67 3.31 -14.62 -10.74
N SER A 68 2.67 -13.75 -9.97
CA SER A 68 1.34 -13.18 -10.31
C SER A 68 1.39 -12.26 -11.54
N PHE A 69 2.57 -11.73 -11.90
CA PHE A 69 2.73 -10.61 -12.83
C PHE A 69 3.26 -11.03 -14.20
N HIS A 70 2.44 -11.77 -14.97
CA HIS A 70 2.83 -12.21 -16.31
C HIS A 70 3.01 -11.01 -17.29
N PRO A 71 4.07 -11.00 -18.13
CA PRO A 71 4.38 -9.88 -19.04
C PRO A 71 3.31 -9.57 -20.10
N ASP A 72 2.43 -10.53 -20.40
CA ASP A 72 1.28 -10.33 -21.31
C ASP A 72 0.22 -9.39 -20.74
N HIS A 73 0.12 -9.35 -19.41
CA HIS A 73 -0.90 -8.59 -18.69
C HIS A 73 -0.31 -7.41 -17.93
N PHE A 74 0.94 -7.49 -17.50
CA PHE A 74 1.61 -6.47 -16.71
C PHE A 74 2.93 -6.05 -17.34
N THR A 75 3.27 -4.77 -17.21
CA THR A 75 4.60 -4.25 -17.53
C THR A 75 5.31 -3.99 -16.21
N HIS A 76 6.50 -4.55 -16.05
CA HIS A 76 7.37 -4.17 -14.94
C HIS A 76 7.83 -2.71 -15.10
N VAL A 77 7.77 -1.93 -14.02
CA VAL A 77 8.16 -0.50 -14.03
C VAL A 77 9.34 -0.25 -13.10
N SER A 78 9.30 -0.78 -11.87
CA SER A 78 10.35 -0.54 -10.86
C SER A 78 10.36 -1.63 -9.79
N GLY A 79 11.48 -1.76 -9.08
CA GLY A 79 11.72 -2.81 -8.09
C GLY A 79 12.12 -4.12 -8.77
N GLU A 80 12.19 -5.20 -8.00
CA GLU A 80 12.60 -6.51 -8.51
C GLU A 80 11.50 -7.53 -8.21
N LEU A 81 11.05 -8.29 -9.22
CA LEU A 81 10.03 -9.34 -9.02
C LEU A 81 10.60 -10.60 -8.36
N ASN A 82 11.91 -10.84 -8.53
CA ASN A 82 12.68 -11.82 -7.78
C ASN A 82 13.74 -11.10 -6.92
N ALA A 83 13.35 -10.67 -5.72
CA ALA A 83 14.23 -9.91 -4.85
C ALA A 83 15.00 -10.83 -3.91
N ARG A 84 16.32 -10.62 -3.82
CA ARG A 84 17.20 -11.31 -2.87
C ARG A 84 17.64 -10.36 -1.75
N ILE A 85 17.50 -10.81 -0.50
CA ILE A 85 17.92 -10.11 0.71
C ILE A 85 18.90 -11.02 1.44
N ASP A 86 20.13 -10.56 1.64
CA ASP A 86 21.20 -11.42 2.18
C ASP A 86 20.94 -11.87 3.61
N ARG A 87 20.41 -10.98 4.45
CA ARG A 87 20.18 -11.24 5.87
C ARG A 87 19.04 -10.42 6.44
N VAL A 88 18.16 -11.08 7.19
CA VAL A 88 17.12 -10.45 8.02
C VAL A 88 17.37 -10.81 9.49
N PRO A 89 17.86 -9.86 10.32
CA PRO A 89 18.14 -10.10 11.73
C PRO A 89 16.92 -10.61 12.53
N PRO A 90 17.12 -11.28 13.67
CA PRO A 90 16.01 -11.73 14.52
C PRO A 90 15.19 -10.55 15.03
N TYR A 91 13.88 -10.74 15.14
CA TYR A 91 12.92 -9.72 15.59
C TYR A 91 12.91 -8.42 14.77
N THR A 92 13.36 -8.46 13.52
CA THR A 92 13.36 -7.30 12.61
C THR A 92 12.53 -7.55 11.36
N ASN A 93 12.24 -6.47 10.63
CA ASN A 93 11.48 -6.51 9.40
C ASN A 93 12.18 -5.77 8.26
N VAL A 94 12.02 -6.29 7.05
CA VAL A 94 12.49 -5.67 5.82
C VAL A 94 11.32 -5.55 4.86
N SER A 95 11.20 -4.40 4.20
CA SER A 95 10.19 -4.16 3.18
C SER A 95 10.81 -4.00 1.81
N HIS A 96 10.20 -4.64 0.81
CA HIS A 96 10.53 -4.52 -0.59
C HIS A 96 9.29 -4.06 -1.36
N THR A 97 9.46 -3.18 -2.33
CA THR A 97 8.35 -2.60 -3.10
C THR A 97 8.58 -2.82 -4.58
N VAL A 98 7.55 -3.30 -5.27
CA VAL A 98 7.54 -3.51 -6.72
C VAL A 98 6.43 -2.67 -7.33
N VAL A 99 6.73 -2.06 -8.47
CA VAL A 99 5.78 -1.29 -9.26
C VAL A 99 5.57 -1.97 -10.60
N VAL A 100 4.31 -2.28 -10.89
CA VAL A 100 3.87 -2.87 -12.15
C VAL A 100 2.75 -2.04 -12.75
N ARG A 101 2.62 -2.08 -14.08
CA ARG A 101 1.57 -1.37 -14.81
C ARG A 101 0.72 -2.38 -15.59
N PRO A 102 -0.59 -2.53 -15.29
CA PRO A 102 -1.45 -3.42 -16.03
C PRO A 102 -1.72 -2.88 -17.43
N ARG A 103 -1.71 -3.77 -18.41
CA ARG A 103 -1.98 -3.47 -19.84
C ARG A 103 -3.42 -3.72 -20.25
N LYS A 104 -4.18 -4.45 -19.43
CA LYS A 104 -5.57 -4.84 -19.69
C LYS A 104 -6.39 -4.62 -18.43
N PHE A 105 -7.64 -4.23 -18.61
CA PHE A 105 -8.65 -4.20 -17.56
C PHE A 105 -9.31 -5.58 -17.40
N GLY A 106 -9.91 -5.84 -16.23
CA GLY A 106 -10.58 -7.10 -15.93
C GLY A 106 -10.32 -7.60 -14.52
N TYR A 107 -10.72 -8.84 -14.25
CA TYR A 107 -10.44 -9.53 -13.00
C TYR A 107 -9.04 -10.13 -13.07
N PHE A 108 -8.23 -9.83 -12.05
CA PHE A 108 -6.88 -10.37 -11.91
C PHE A 108 -6.71 -10.94 -10.51
N ASN A 109 -6.10 -12.12 -10.45
CA ASN A 109 -5.78 -12.77 -9.18
C ASN A 109 -4.37 -12.39 -8.74
N PHE A 110 -4.27 -11.78 -7.56
CA PHE A 110 -3.00 -11.47 -6.90
C PHE A 110 -2.73 -12.55 -5.86
N THR A 111 -2.09 -13.64 -6.30
CA THR A 111 -1.78 -14.79 -5.46
C THR A 111 -0.68 -14.47 -4.44
N SER A 112 -0.38 -15.40 -3.53
CA SER A 112 0.77 -15.26 -2.63
C SER A 112 2.10 -15.23 -3.40
N ALA A 113 3.07 -14.52 -2.85
CA ALA A 113 4.47 -14.61 -3.25
C ALA A 113 5.16 -15.73 -2.47
N GLU A 114 6.09 -16.39 -3.13
CA GLU A 114 6.90 -17.47 -2.56
C GLU A 114 8.17 -16.87 -1.97
N VAL A 115 8.49 -17.24 -0.74
CA VAL A 115 9.70 -16.79 -0.06
C VAL A 115 10.52 -18.00 0.37
N LEU A 116 11.71 -18.10 -0.19
CA LEU A 116 12.69 -19.12 0.17
C LEU A 116 13.77 -18.50 1.04
N TYR A 117 14.14 -19.15 2.12
CA TYR A 117 15.17 -18.62 3.02
C TYR A 117 15.91 -19.73 3.75
N ARG A 118 17.12 -19.43 4.21
CA ARG A 118 17.87 -20.31 5.09
C ARG A 118 17.61 -19.94 6.55
N HIS A 119 17.20 -20.92 7.34
CA HIS A 119 16.77 -20.70 8.74
C HIS A 119 17.92 -20.73 9.76
N LYS A 120 19.10 -21.21 9.36
CA LYS A 120 20.36 -21.27 10.13
C LYS A 120 21.54 -21.31 9.16
N GLU A 121 22.71 -20.81 9.53
CA GLU A 121 23.90 -20.75 8.65
C GLU A 121 24.25 -22.11 8.01
N ASP A 122 24.25 -23.17 8.81
CA ASP A 122 24.61 -24.53 8.39
C ASP A 122 23.42 -25.39 7.92
N ALA A 123 22.23 -24.80 7.74
CA ALA A 123 21.06 -25.56 7.32
C ALA A 123 21.23 -26.07 5.86
N PRO A 124 21.04 -27.37 5.59
CA PRO A 124 21.27 -27.96 4.27
C PRO A 124 20.15 -27.65 3.26
N SER A 125 18.96 -27.26 3.71
CA SER A 125 17.82 -26.97 2.85
C SER A 125 17.22 -25.60 3.13
N LEU A 126 16.71 -24.96 2.06
CA LEU A 126 15.93 -23.72 2.17
C LEU A 126 14.53 -24.05 2.70
N GLN A 127 14.02 -23.18 3.57
CA GLN A 127 12.65 -23.19 4.08
C GLN A 127 11.76 -22.37 3.16
N PHE A 128 10.52 -22.83 3.05
CA PHE A 128 9.48 -22.16 2.28
C PHE A 128 8.55 -21.38 3.21
N ALA A 129 8.26 -20.14 2.84
CA ALA A 129 7.21 -19.32 3.42
C ALA A 129 6.38 -18.72 2.28
N ALA A 130 5.07 -18.58 2.51
CA ALA A 130 4.18 -17.90 1.58
C ALA A 130 3.79 -16.54 2.16
N SER A 131 3.63 -15.54 1.30
CA SER A 131 3.04 -14.27 1.71
C SER A 131 1.53 -14.38 1.90
N SER A 132 0.94 -13.37 2.54
CA SER A 132 -0.50 -13.12 2.43
C SER A 132 -0.94 -13.04 0.96
N GLU A 133 -2.19 -13.39 0.70
CA GLU A 133 -2.81 -13.32 -0.63
C GLU A 133 -3.89 -12.23 -0.62
N PRO A 134 -3.69 -11.11 -1.34
CA PRO A 134 -4.74 -10.10 -1.51
C PRO A 134 -5.99 -10.64 -2.24
N GLY A 135 -5.83 -11.66 -3.09
CA GLY A 135 -6.90 -12.34 -3.80
C GLY A 135 -7.27 -11.68 -5.13
N GLU A 136 -8.46 -12.01 -5.64
CA GLU A 136 -8.97 -11.48 -6.90
C GLU A 136 -9.43 -10.03 -6.73
N THR A 137 -8.95 -9.15 -7.61
CA THR A 137 -9.38 -7.76 -7.65
C THR A 137 -9.65 -7.30 -9.09
N VAL A 138 -10.46 -6.25 -9.21
CA VAL A 138 -10.84 -5.69 -10.51
C VAL A 138 -9.90 -4.55 -10.86
N ILE A 139 -9.25 -4.67 -12.01
CA ILE A 139 -8.56 -3.56 -12.68
C ILE A 139 -9.57 -2.86 -13.57
N VAL A 140 -9.85 -1.61 -13.26
CA VAL A 140 -10.82 -0.76 -13.97
C VAL A 140 -10.18 -0.24 -15.26
N SER A 141 -10.98 -0.12 -16.33
CA SER A 141 -10.51 0.50 -17.57
C SER A 141 -10.13 1.95 -17.32
N PHE A 142 -9.09 2.44 -18.01
CA PHE A 142 -8.68 3.83 -17.87
C PHE A 142 -9.82 4.79 -18.22
N ARG A 143 -10.60 4.47 -19.26
CA ARG A 143 -11.74 5.26 -19.71
C ARG A 143 -12.82 5.40 -18.64
N ASP A 144 -13.17 4.32 -17.95
CA ASP A 144 -14.25 4.37 -16.95
C ASP A 144 -13.79 5.03 -15.65
N TYR A 145 -12.51 4.89 -15.31
CA TYR A 145 -11.88 5.66 -14.24
C TYR A 145 -11.87 7.16 -14.58
N ASP A 146 -11.41 7.54 -15.78
CA ASP A 146 -11.35 8.93 -16.21
C ASP A 146 -12.74 9.61 -16.19
N LYS A 147 -13.80 8.92 -16.62
CA LYS A 147 -15.18 9.46 -16.52
C LYS A 147 -15.61 9.80 -15.09
N GLN A 148 -15.15 9.02 -14.10
CA GLN A 148 -15.55 9.22 -12.70
C GLN A 148 -14.67 10.24 -11.97
N PHE A 149 -13.39 10.30 -12.34
CA PHE A 149 -12.37 11.06 -11.59
C PHE A 149 -11.74 12.22 -12.38
N SER A 150 -12.12 12.43 -13.64
CA SER A 150 -11.62 13.54 -14.45
C SER A 150 -12.08 14.89 -13.89
N SER A 151 -11.12 15.80 -13.79
CA SER A 151 -11.37 17.17 -13.39
C SER A 151 -11.99 17.95 -14.54
N HIS A 152 -13.27 18.27 -14.45
CA HIS A 152 -14.00 19.06 -15.46
C HIS A 152 -13.73 20.58 -15.30
N VAL A 153 -12.56 20.97 -14.81
CA VAL A 153 -12.25 22.37 -14.45
C VAL A 153 -12.31 23.28 -15.67
N ILE A 154 -11.82 22.83 -16.82
CA ILE A 154 -11.85 23.59 -18.06
C ILE A 154 -13.29 23.73 -18.58
N ASP A 155 -14.09 22.68 -18.47
CA ASP A 155 -15.50 22.72 -18.87
C ASP A 155 -16.29 23.70 -18.00
N TRP A 156 -16.06 23.68 -16.68
CA TRP A 156 -16.63 24.67 -15.76
C TRP A 156 -16.15 26.09 -16.03
N ALA A 157 -14.88 26.29 -16.36
CA ALA A 157 -14.34 27.59 -16.73
C ALA A 157 -14.97 28.11 -18.03
N ALA A 158 -15.08 27.27 -19.05
CA ALA A 158 -15.76 27.59 -20.30
C ALA A 158 -17.23 27.95 -20.06
N PHE A 159 -17.94 27.17 -19.25
CA PHE A 159 -19.32 27.47 -18.85
C PHE A 159 -19.44 28.82 -18.15
N ALA A 160 -18.53 29.15 -17.21
CA ALA A 160 -18.51 30.44 -16.55
C ALA A 160 -18.28 31.60 -17.53
N VAL A 161 -17.38 31.43 -18.51
CA VAL A 161 -17.12 32.44 -19.55
C VAL A 161 -18.32 32.61 -20.49
N MET A 162 -18.99 31.53 -20.87
CA MET A 162 -20.15 31.58 -21.77
C MET A 162 -21.39 32.20 -21.10
N THR A 163 -21.56 32.00 -19.79
CA THR A 163 -22.68 32.56 -19.02
C THR A 163 -22.39 33.97 -18.50
N LEU A 164 -21.14 34.43 -18.56
CA LEU A 164 -20.76 35.76 -18.09
C LEU A 164 -21.50 36.90 -18.81
N PRO A 165 -21.64 36.93 -20.16
CA PRO A 165 -22.35 38.03 -20.83
C PRO A 165 -23.80 38.18 -20.39
N SER A 166 -24.52 37.05 -20.23
CA SER A 166 -25.94 37.07 -19.83
C SER A 166 -26.14 37.49 -18.37
N LEU A 167 -25.14 37.32 -17.51
CA LEU A 167 -25.16 37.78 -16.11
C LEU A 167 -24.59 39.20 -15.95
N ALA A 168 -23.45 39.49 -16.58
CA ALA A 168 -22.70 40.71 -16.41
C ALA A 168 -23.34 41.92 -17.09
N ILE A 169 -23.94 41.76 -18.29
CA ILE A 169 -24.55 42.89 -19.01
C ILE A 169 -25.77 43.42 -18.23
N PRO A 170 -26.76 42.59 -17.84
CA PRO A 170 -27.90 43.08 -17.04
C PRO A 170 -27.46 43.64 -15.68
N PHE A 171 -26.48 43.00 -15.03
CA PHE A 171 -25.94 43.50 -13.76
C PHE A 171 -25.29 44.88 -13.91
N ALA A 172 -24.49 45.10 -14.95
CA ALA A 172 -23.85 46.39 -15.22
C ALA A 172 -24.89 47.50 -15.50
N LEU A 173 -25.92 47.19 -16.29
CA LEU A 173 -27.04 48.10 -16.56
C LEU A 173 -27.80 48.45 -15.27
N TRP A 174 -28.15 47.45 -14.46
CA TRP A 174 -28.80 47.66 -13.17
C TRP A 174 -27.93 48.49 -12.22
N TYR A 175 -26.64 48.14 -12.07
CA TYR A 175 -25.72 48.81 -11.17
C TYR A 175 -25.52 50.28 -11.54
N SER A 176 -25.37 50.58 -12.84
CA SER A 176 -25.28 51.95 -13.33
C SER A 176 -26.57 52.74 -13.06
N SER A 177 -27.75 52.13 -13.27
CA SER A 177 -29.04 52.79 -12.96
C SER A 177 -29.20 53.08 -11.47
N LYS A 178 -28.98 52.08 -10.60
CA LYS A 178 -29.10 52.21 -9.14
C LYS A 178 -28.16 53.29 -8.61
N SER A 179 -26.89 53.25 -8.99
CA SER A 179 -25.90 54.23 -8.53
C SER A 179 -26.26 55.67 -8.92
N LYS A 180 -26.92 55.87 -10.08
CA LYS A 180 -27.43 57.17 -10.52
C LYS A 180 -28.59 57.65 -9.64
N TYR A 181 -29.57 56.77 -9.36
CA TYR A 181 -30.70 57.10 -8.50
C TYR A 181 -30.28 57.41 -7.06
N GLU A 182 -29.37 56.64 -6.48
CA GLU A 182 -28.85 56.88 -5.13
C GLU A 182 -28.13 58.22 -5.00
N LYS A 183 -27.38 58.63 -6.04
CA LYS A 183 -26.72 59.95 -6.07
C LYS A 183 -27.75 61.08 -6.07
N LEU A 184 -28.77 60.99 -6.91
CA LEU A 184 -29.84 62.00 -6.97
C LEU A 184 -30.58 62.11 -5.62
N LEU A 185 -30.92 60.98 -5.01
CA LEU A 185 -31.57 60.92 -3.69
C LEU A 185 -30.72 61.57 -2.58
N LYS A 186 -29.39 61.42 -2.62
CA LYS A 186 -28.48 62.07 -1.68
C LYS A 186 -28.36 63.58 -1.91
N THR A 187 -28.42 64.05 -3.15
CA THR A 187 -28.40 65.49 -3.47
C THR A 187 -29.68 66.18 -3.02
N THR A 188 -30.84 65.55 -3.22
CA THR A 188 -32.14 66.11 -2.79
C THR A 188 -32.28 66.21 -1.27
N LYS A 189 -31.65 65.32 -0.47
CA LYS A 189 -31.67 65.40 1.00
C LYS A 189 -30.72 66.43 1.62
N LYS A 190 -29.85 67.07 0.82
CA LYS A 190 -28.89 68.09 1.29
C LYS A 190 -29.37 69.53 1.11
N HIS A 191 -30.53 69.74 0.51
CA HIS A 191 -31.27 70.99 0.48
C HIS A 191 -32.44 70.92 1.46
#